data_AF-A0A941QRH0-F1
#
_entry.id   AF-A0A941QRH0-F1
#
_cell.length_a   1.000
_cell.length_b   1.000
_cell.length_c   1.000
_cell.angle_alpha   90.00
_cell.angle_beta   90.00
_cell.angle_gamma   90.00
#
_symmetry.space_group_name_H-M   'P 1'
#
loop_
_entity.id
_entity.type
_entity.pdbx_description
1 polymer ?
#
loop_
_entity_poly.entity_id
_entity_poly.type
_entity_poly.pdbx_seq_one_letter_code
_entity_poly.pdbx_strand_id
1 'polypeptide(L)'
;MSDEIPCQKDPALKQRIDEYAEDLKTQGHLIGSHGLDEAEFYESGIFEGAIQRLRGQISASMGPKKAFVQHILNHMQDQGFISDWLEAGSQNRHDYSVTLPSSKVAAIELKGCLDGNNTNISERPPHADEFVVWSVCQNKGADPRHNLWSGVHVRFSADIIAEEKRVDGLIVWDWLCNTAARKCPKVANRKDRLVEVGPYQLPPPCIYTFPATITSPRNNPNPPTRDVSDIGFLDAMHRCFGGEDSEINQVEFEAAMAGVDLVRTTTIWRDGTVRRKSKPTPIRRS
;
A
#
# COMPACT_ATOMS: atom_id res chain seq x y z
N MET A 1 5.13 19.04 -10.32
CA MET A 1 4.26 17.85 -10.19
C MET A 1 4.76 17.08 -8.98
N SER A 2 3.90 16.82 -8.01
CA SER A 2 4.29 15.96 -6.89
C SER A 2 4.30 14.51 -7.35
N ASP A 3 5.33 13.77 -6.97
CA ASP A 3 5.57 12.39 -7.42
C ASP A 3 5.81 11.49 -6.20
N GLU A 4 4.77 11.35 -5.38
CA GLU A 4 4.81 10.58 -4.12
C GLU A 4 5.22 9.14 -4.40
N ILE A 5 4.74 8.58 -5.53
CA ILE A 5 5.16 7.31 -6.11
C ILE A 5 5.35 7.48 -7.62
N PRO A 6 6.41 6.90 -8.23
CA PRO A 6 6.73 7.15 -9.64
C PRO A 6 5.64 6.70 -10.62
N CYS A 7 4.94 5.60 -10.29
CA CYS A 7 3.96 5.02 -11.20
C CYS A 7 2.69 5.87 -11.28
N GLN A 8 2.08 5.89 -12.46
CA GLN A 8 0.91 6.71 -12.77
C GLN A 8 -0.25 5.82 -13.19
N LYS A 9 -1.46 6.33 -12.96
CA LYS A 9 -2.67 5.76 -13.55
C LYS A 9 -2.60 5.87 -15.07
N ASP A 10 -2.92 4.81 -15.78
CA ASP A 10 -3.07 4.85 -17.24
C ASP A 10 -4.38 5.60 -17.59
N PRO A 11 -4.30 6.79 -18.21
CA PRO A 11 -5.50 7.55 -18.58
C PRO A 11 -6.35 6.80 -19.61
N ALA A 12 -5.73 6.00 -20.50
CA ALA A 12 -6.45 5.20 -21.49
C ALA A 12 -7.23 4.06 -20.83
N LEU A 13 -6.71 3.47 -19.75
CA LEU A 13 -7.44 2.46 -19.00
C LEU A 13 -8.70 3.03 -18.35
N LYS A 14 -8.65 4.27 -17.83
CA LYS A 14 -9.84 4.92 -17.27
C LYS A 14 -10.92 5.08 -18.34
N GLN A 15 -10.56 5.64 -19.49
CA GLN A 15 -11.49 5.81 -20.60
C GLN A 15 -12.12 4.48 -21.03
N ARG A 16 -11.32 3.43 -21.19
CA ARG A 16 -11.82 2.08 -21.53
C ARG A 16 -12.77 1.50 -20.47
N ILE A 17 -12.51 1.78 -19.19
CA ILE A 17 -13.40 1.37 -18.09
C ILE A 17 -14.71 2.15 -18.16
N ASP A 18 -14.66 3.46 -18.40
CA ASP A 18 -15.85 4.32 -18.48
C ASP A 18 -16.72 3.91 -19.69
N GLU A 19 -16.11 3.68 -20.86
CA GLU A 19 -16.77 3.18 -22.07
C GLU A 19 -17.41 1.81 -21.83
N TYR A 20 -16.65 0.86 -21.28
CA TYR A 20 -17.17 -0.49 -21.01
C TYR A 20 -18.26 -0.51 -19.92
N ALA A 21 -18.19 0.39 -18.94
CA ALA A 21 -19.24 0.53 -17.93
C ALA A 21 -20.56 1.02 -18.54
N GLU A 22 -20.50 1.93 -19.51
CA GLU A 22 -21.68 2.39 -20.24
C GLU A 22 -22.25 1.29 -21.15
N ASP A 23 -21.38 0.53 -21.82
CA ASP A 23 -21.80 -0.65 -22.60
C ASP A 23 -22.49 -1.67 -21.69
N LEU A 24 -21.92 -1.99 -20.54
CA LEU A 24 -22.53 -2.90 -19.56
C LEU A 24 -23.88 -2.37 -19.06
N LYS A 25 -23.99 -1.07 -18.83
CA LYS A 25 -25.22 -0.43 -18.35
C LYS A 25 -26.32 -0.42 -19.41
N THR A 26 -25.98 -0.27 -20.69
CA THR A 26 -26.96 -0.16 -21.78
C THR A 26 -27.25 -1.49 -22.47
N GLN A 27 -26.33 -2.44 -22.41
CA GLN A 27 -26.43 -3.77 -23.04
C GLN A 27 -26.47 -4.91 -22.02
N GLY A 28 -26.53 -4.62 -20.72
CA GLY A 28 -26.49 -5.64 -19.67
C GLY A 28 -27.60 -6.69 -19.77
N HIS A 29 -28.78 -6.29 -20.26
CA HIS A 29 -29.94 -7.15 -20.51
C HIS A 29 -29.72 -8.22 -21.60
N LEU A 30 -28.61 -8.14 -22.34
CA LEU A 30 -28.24 -9.12 -23.37
C LEU A 30 -27.25 -10.17 -22.84
N ILE A 31 -26.79 -10.05 -21.59
CA ILE A 31 -25.69 -10.85 -21.04
C ILE A 31 -26.22 -11.93 -20.11
N GLY A 32 -26.04 -13.19 -20.51
CA GLY A 32 -26.39 -14.37 -19.72
C GLY A 32 -27.86 -14.79 -19.83
N SER A 33 -28.29 -15.70 -18.98
CA SER A 33 -29.66 -16.21 -18.95
C SER A 33 -30.34 -15.83 -17.64
N HIS A 34 -30.83 -14.59 -17.55
CA HIS A 34 -31.58 -14.08 -16.39
C HIS A 34 -33.09 -14.28 -16.51
N GLY A 35 -33.60 -14.58 -17.72
CA GLY A 35 -35.02 -14.90 -17.94
C GLY A 35 -35.96 -13.70 -17.83
N LEU A 36 -35.44 -12.47 -17.98
CA LEU A 36 -36.20 -11.22 -17.96
C LEU A 36 -36.15 -10.60 -19.35
N ASP A 37 -37.19 -9.87 -19.73
CA ASP A 37 -37.10 -8.97 -20.88
C ASP A 37 -36.27 -7.71 -20.54
N GLU A 38 -36.06 -6.83 -21.53
CA GLU A 38 -35.22 -5.63 -21.36
C GLU A 38 -35.77 -4.67 -20.28
N ALA A 39 -37.08 -4.43 -20.26
CA ALA A 39 -37.69 -3.51 -19.32
C ALA A 39 -37.62 -4.08 -17.90
N GLU A 40 -38.00 -5.35 -17.74
CA GLU A 40 -37.92 -6.07 -16.47
C GLU A 40 -36.48 -6.13 -15.94
N PHE A 41 -35.48 -6.32 -16.82
CA PHE A 41 -34.08 -6.34 -16.42
C PHE A 41 -33.67 -5.04 -15.71
N TYR A 42 -33.98 -3.89 -16.30
CA TYR A 42 -33.59 -2.59 -15.74
C TYR A 42 -34.41 -2.19 -14.51
N GLU A 43 -35.65 -2.66 -14.38
CA GLU A 43 -36.52 -2.38 -13.22
C GLU A 43 -36.28 -3.34 -12.05
N SER A 44 -35.78 -4.55 -12.30
CA SER A 44 -35.64 -5.62 -11.28
C SER A 44 -34.51 -5.39 -10.26
N GLY A 45 -33.55 -4.50 -10.54
CA GLY A 45 -32.34 -4.33 -9.75
C GLY A 45 -31.32 -5.47 -9.89
N ILE A 46 -31.52 -6.44 -10.79
CA ILE A 46 -30.61 -7.58 -10.99
C ILE A 46 -29.21 -7.12 -11.41
N PHE A 47 -29.12 -6.09 -12.26
CA PHE A 47 -27.85 -5.53 -12.71
C PHE A 47 -27.05 -4.96 -11.54
N GLU A 48 -27.66 -4.08 -10.74
CA GLU A 48 -27.01 -3.49 -9.57
C GLU A 48 -26.60 -4.58 -8.56
N GLY A 49 -27.50 -5.53 -8.27
CA GLY A 49 -27.22 -6.66 -7.40
C GLY A 49 -26.03 -7.51 -7.88
N ALA A 50 -25.93 -7.78 -9.18
CA ALA A 50 -24.81 -8.51 -9.78
C ALA A 50 -23.49 -7.74 -9.66
N ILE A 51 -23.48 -6.44 -9.95
CA ILE A 51 -22.29 -5.59 -9.80
C ILE A 51 -21.82 -5.55 -8.33
N GLN A 52 -22.75 -5.38 -7.39
CA GLN A 52 -22.42 -5.38 -5.97
C GLN A 52 -21.86 -6.73 -5.51
N ARG A 53 -22.43 -7.84 -5.98
CA ARG A 53 -21.96 -9.20 -5.69
C ARG A 53 -20.54 -9.42 -6.22
N LEU A 54 -20.28 -9.09 -7.48
CA LEU A 54 -18.95 -9.21 -8.09
C LEU A 54 -17.92 -8.36 -7.35
N ARG A 55 -18.27 -7.11 -7.03
CA ARG A 55 -17.43 -6.23 -6.20
C ARG A 55 -17.11 -6.86 -4.85
N GLY A 56 -18.11 -7.44 -4.19
CA GLY A 56 -17.95 -8.15 -2.91
C GLY A 56 -17.00 -9.34 -3.03
N GLN A 57 -17.16 -10.17 -4.06
CA GLN A 57 -16.30 -11.34 -4.30
C GLN A 57 -14.85 -10.95 -4.57
N ILE A 58 -14.63 -9.93 -5.42
CA ILE A 58 -13.28 -9.42 -5.72
C ILE A 58 -12.64 -8.83 -4.45
N SER A 59 -13.42 -8.07 -3.67
CA SER A 59 -12.92 -7.40 -2.46
C SER A 59 -12.64 -8.38 -1.31
N ALA A 60 -13.43 -9.45 -1.19
CA ALA A 60 -13.31 -10.46 -0.13
C ALA A 60 -12.24 -11.52 -0.39
N SER A 61 -11.74 -11.65 -1.62
CA SER A 61 -10.77 -12.69 -1.96
C SER A 61 -9.37 -12.34 -1.42
N MET A 62 -9.07 -12.82 -0.21
CA MET A 62 -7.73 -12.77 0.37
C MET A 62 -6.77 -13.79 -0.25
N GLY A 63 -7.28 -14.84 -0.89
CA GLY A 63 -6.48 -15.93 -1.46
C GLY A 63 -5.33 -15.44 -2.35
N PRO A 64 -5.60 -14.61 -3.38
CA PRO A 64 -4.55 -14.06 -4.23
C PRO A 64 -3.53 -13.18 -3.49
N LYS A 65 -3.94 -12.42 -2.46
CA LYS A 65 -3.00 -11.61 -1.65
C LYS A 65 -2.07 -12.50 -0.86
N LYS A 66 -2.64 -13.50 -0.18
CA LYS A 66 -1.87 -14.45 0.64
C LYS A 66 -0.88 -15.23 -0.22
N ALA A 67 -1.33 -15.73 -1.37
CA ALA A 67 -0.47 -16.42 -2.33
C ALA A 67 0.67 -15.53 -2.83
N PHE A 68 0.38 -14.26 -3.16
CA PHE A 68 1.40 -13.30 -3.56
C PHE A 68 2.45 -13.09 -2.47
N VAL A 69 2.02 -12.78 -1.24
CA VAL A 69 2.95 -12.53 -0.12
C VAL A 69 3.75 -13.78 0.23
N GLN A 70 3.11 -14.95 0.24
CA GLN A 70 3.79 -16.23 0.44
C GLN A 70 4.90 -16.45 -0.61
N HIS A 71 4.63 -16.20 -1.89
CA HIS A 71 5.65 -16.31 -2.94
C HIS A 71 6.84 -15.39 -2.70
N ILE A 72 6.60 -14.14 -2.28
CA ILE A 72 7.67 -13.20 -1.94
C ILE A 72 8.48 -13.67 -0.74
N LEU A 73 7.82 -14.01 0.36
CA LEU A 73 8.50 -14.40 1.59
C LEU A 73 9.29 -15.70 1.42
N ASN A 74 8.73 -16.69 0.72
CA ASN A 74 9.47 -17.90 0.33
C ASN A 74 10.71 -17.56 -0.49
N HIS A 75 10.57 -16.69 -1.50
CA HIS A 75 11.71 -16.29 -2.32
C HIS A 75 12.80 -15.59 -1.49
N MET A 76 12.42 -14.69 -0.58
CA MET A 76 13.36 -14.04 0.32
C MET A 76 14.05 -15.04 1.27
N GLN A 77 13.31 -16.05 1.74
CA GLN A 77 13.84 -17.12 2.59
C GLN A 77 14.82 -18.01 1.83
N ASP A 78 14.44 -18.46 0.62
CA ASP A 78 15.27 -19.28 -0.26
C ASP A 78 16.58 -18.57 -0.65
N GLN A 79 16.53 -17.24 -0.79
CA GLN A 79 17.69 -16.40 -1.08
C GLN A 79 18.47 -15.97 0.18
N GLY A 80 18.04 -16.38 1.38
CA GLY A 80 18.73 -16.09 2.65
C GLY A 80 18.62 -14.65 3.15
N PHE A 81 17.70 -13.84 2.61
CA PHE A 81 17.44 -12.47 3.08
C PHE A 81 16.61 -12.44 4.36
N ILE A 82 15.82 -13.50 4.61
CA ILE A 82 15.11 -13.74 5.86
C ILE A 82 15.38 -15.17 6.32
N SER A 83 15.33 -15.43 7.62
CA SER A 83 15.56 -16.76 8.18
C SER A 83 14.30 -17.62 8.08
N ASP A 84 13.16 -17.04 8.46
CA ASP A 84 11.89 -17.75 8.52
C ASP A 84 10.69 -16.78 8.49
N TRP A 85 9.50 -17.29 8.18
CA TRP A 85 8.27 -16.52 8.27
C TRP A 85 7.07 -17.41 8.59
N LEU A 86 6.06 -16.81 9.24
CA LEU A 86 4.80 -17.47 9.56
C LEU A 86 3.61 -16.55 9.29
N GLU A 87 2.51 -17.14 8.82
CA GLU A 87 1.22 -16.46 8.75
C GLU A 87 0.62 -16.36 10.15
N ALA A 88 0.34 -15.15 10.60
CA ALA A 88 -0.34 -14.92 11.85
C ALA A 88 -1.83 -15.20 11.66
N GLY A 89 -2.41 -16.04 12.53
CA GLY A 89 -3.83 -16.38 12.47
C GLY A 89 -4.74 -15.15 12.57
N SER A 90 -5.98 -15.26 12.09
CA SER A 90 -6.94 -14.16 11.90
C SER A 90 -7.34 -13.36 13.16
N GLN A 91 -6.92 -13.78 14.36
CA GLN A 91 -7.14 -13.07 15.61
C GLN A 91 -5.98 -12.13 16.00
N ASN A 92 -4.87 -12.19 15.25
CA ASN A 92 -3.70 -11.35 15.52
C ASN A 92 -3.85 -9.97 14.90
N ARG A 93 -3.13 -9.00 15.45
CA ARG A 93 -3.11 -7.58 15.03
C ARG A 93 -2.24 -7.34 13.78
N HIS A 94 -1.73 -8.40 13.18
CA HIS A 94 -0.84 -8.41 12.02
C HIS A 94 -1.06 -9.71 11.25
N ASP A 95 -0.64 -9.74 9.99
CA ASP A 95 -0.88 -10.88 9.08
C ASP A 95 0.30 -11.84 9.00
N TYR A 96 1.54 -11.35 9.16
CA TYR A 96 2.74 -12.18 9.07
C TYR A 96 3.81 -11.77 10.08
N SER A 97 4.53 -12.73 10.64
CA SER A 97 5.76 -12.49 11.38
C SER A 97 6.94 -13.05 10.60
N VAL A 98 8.00 -12.27 10.46
CA VAL A 98 9.22 -12.62 9.75
C VAL A 98 10.41 -12.56 10.71
N THR A 99 11.18 -13.64 10.76
CA THR A 99 12.43 -13.71 11.53
C THR A 99 13.59 -13.36 10.62
N LEU A 100 14.34 -12.33 10.98
CA LEU A 100 15.51 -11.87 10.24
C LEU A 100 16.76 -12.70 10.59
N PRO A 101 17.84 -12.65 9.77
CA PRO A 101 19.12 -13.30 10.10
C PRO A 101 19.74 -12.83 11.42
N SER A 102 19.38 -11.63 11.88
CA SER A 102 19.77 -11.07 13.17
C SER A 102 18.94 -11.58 14.36
N SER A 103 18.01 -12.52 14.13
CA SER A 103 17.00 -13.00 15.09
C SER A 103 15.95 -11.97 15.50
N LYS A 104 16.00 -10.73 14.97
CA LYS A 104 14.92 -9.75 15.11
C LYS A 104 13.65 -10.23 14.42
N VAL A 105 12.49 -9.82 14.95
CA VAL A 105 11.18 -10.16 14.40
C VAL A 105 10.51 -8.92 13.81
N ALA A 106 10.14 -9.01 12.54
CA ALA A 106 9.30 -8.02 11.87
C ALA A 106 7.86 -8.52 11.77
N ALA A 107 6.92 -7.77 12.32
CA ALA A 107 5.49 -7.98 12.09
C ALA A 107 5.03 -7.17 10.87
N ILE A 108 4.23 -7.79 10.02
CA ILE A 108 3.74 -7.22 8.78
C ILE A 108 2.21 -7.20 8.82
N GLU A 109 1.65 -6.03 8.55
CA GLU A 109 0.21 -5.84 8.35
C GLU A 109 -0.08 -5.54 6.88
N LEU A 110 -0.92 -6.36 6.24
CA LEU A 110 -1.35 -6.14 4.88
C LEU A 110 -2.49 -5.13 4.82
N LYS A 111 -2.38 -4.18 3.91
CA LYS A 111 -3.46 -3.26 3.56
C LYS A 111 -3.79 -3.33 2.08
N GLY A 112 -5.00 -2.91 1.73
CA GLY A 112 -5.43 -2.78 0.35
C GLY A 112 -4.86 -1.51 -0.28
N CYS A 113 -5.69 -0.85 -1.09
CA CYS A 113 -5.27 0.26 -1.94
C CYS A 113 -4.98 1.58 -1.23
N LEU A 114 -4.94 1.67 0.10
CA LEU A 114 -4.64 2.92 0.83
C LEU A 114 -5.49 4.14 0.43
N ASP A 115 -6.70 3.94 -0.10
CA ASP A 115 -7.56 5.02 -0.62
C ASP A 115 -8.07 6.01 0.46
N GLY A 116 -7.75 5.76 1.73
CA GLY A 116 -8.15 6.57 2.87
C GLY A 116 -9.49 6.15 3.46
N ASN A 117 -10.14 5.11 2.94
CA ASN A 117 -11.33 4.51 3.54
C ASN A 117 -10.92 3.31 4.42
N ASN A 118 -11.38 3.27 5.68
CA ASN A 118 -11.25 2.15 6.62
C ASN A 118 -9.84 1.51 6.72
N THR A 119 -8.78 2.30 6.54
CA THR A 119 -7.39 1.83 6.68
C THR A 119 -6.83 2.36 7.99
N ASN A 120 -7.25 1.76 9.11
CA ASN A 120 -6.59 1.97 10.40
C ASN A 120 -5.40 1.02 10.47
N ILE A 121 -4.27 1.50 10.99
CA ILE A 121 -3.11 0.66 11.31
C ILE A 121 -3.34 0.02 12.67
N SER A 122 -2.96 -1.24 12.82
CA SER A 122 -2.97 -1.92 14.11
C SER A 122 -1.83 -1.45 15.01
N GLU A 123 -1.89 -1.80 16.29
CA GLU A 123 -0.78 -1.56 17.21
C GLU A 123 0.33 -2.59 16.97
N ARG A 124 1.59 -2.16 17.06
CA ARG A 124 2.75 -3.05 16.97
C ARG A 124 2.63 -4.19 18.00
N PRO A 125 2.73 -5.46 17.58
CA PRO A 125 2.74 -6.58 18.52
C PRO A 125 3.92 -6.48 19.50
N PRO A 126 3.75 -6.80 20.80
CA PRO A 126 4.80 -6.65 21.81
C PRO A 126 6.08 -7.46 21.55
N HIS A 127 5.98 -8.55 20.78
CA HIS A 127 7.09 -9.43 20.43
C HIS A 127 7.85 -8.99 19.17
N ALA A 128 7.38 -7.94 18.48
CA ALA A 128 7.97 -7.50 17.21
C ALA A 128 8.94 -6.33 17.43
N ASP A 129 10.16 -6.47 16.92
CA ASP A 129 11.16 -5.41 16.87
C ASP A 129 10.79 -4.36 15.81
N GLU A 130 10.23 -4.84 14.70
CA GLU A 130 9.80 -4.02 13.57
C GLU A 130 8.32 -4.24 13.25
N PHE A 131 7.64 -3.19 12.79
CA PHE A 131 6.25 -3.22 12.35
C PHE A 131 6.10 -2.45 11.04
N VAL A 132 5.80 -3.20 9.98
CA VAL A 132 5.74 -2.70 8.61
C VAL A 132 4.34 -2.89 8.06
N VAL A 133 3.82 -1.87 7.39
CA VAL A 133 2.59 -2.00 6.61
C VAL A 133 2.94 -2.32 5.16
N TRP A 134 2.24 -3.26 4.54
CA TRP A 134 2.42 -3.58 3.13
C TRP A 134 1.10 -3.43 2.38
N SER A 135 1.04 -2.42 1.51
CA SER A 135 -0.08 -2.22 0.59
C SER A 135 -0.01 -3.17 -0.60
N VAL A 136 -0.99 -4.08 -0.65
CA VAL A 136 -1.24 -5.02 -1.75
C VAL A 136 -2.58 -4.64 -2.42
N CYS A 137 -2.50 -3.82 -3.47
CA CYS A 137 -3.67 -3.22 -4.11
C CYS A 137 -4.07 -3.97 -5.38
N GLN A 138 -5.15 -4.74 -5.31
CA GLN A 138 -5.67 -5.49 -6.46
C GLN A 138 -6.48 -4.64 -7.46
N ASN A 139 -6.82 -3.40 -7.10
CA ASN A 139 -7.65 -2.56 -7.93
C ASN A 139 -6.83 -1.95 -9.07
N LYS A 140 -7.04 -2.45 -10.29
CA LYS A 140 -6.38 -1.97 -11.51
C LYS A 140 -6.74 -0.52 -11.86
N GLY A 141 -7.91 -0.04 -11.45
CA GLY A 141 -8.38 1.33 -11.69
C GLY A 141 -7.94 2.34 -10.63
N ALA A 142 -7.32 1.88 -9.55
CA ALA A 142 -6.85 2.74 -8.46
C ALA A 142 -5.76 3.71 -8.94
N ASP A 143 -5.78 4.93 -8.41
CA ASP A 143 -4.72 5.90 -8.63
C ASP A 143 -3.65 5.73 -7.54
N PRO A 144 -2.46 5.19 -7.86
CA PRO A 144 -1.44 4.89 -6.86
C PRO A 144 -0.91 6.15 -6.14
N ARG A 145 -0.89 7.32 -6.81
CA ARG A 145 -0.41 8.58 -6.21
C ARG A 145 -1.43 9.16 -5.24
N HIS A 146 -2.70 9.20 -5.66
CA HIS A 146 -3.78 9.64 -4.78
C HIS A 146 -3.83 8.76 -3.53
N ASN A 147 -3.80 7.45 -3.74
CA ASN A 147 -3.92 6.46 -2.69
C ASN A 147 -2.74 6.48 -1.72
N LEU A 148 -1.50 6.46 -2.21
CA LEU A 148 -0.35 6.57 -1.32
C LEU A 148 -0.44 7.83 -0.45
N TRP A 149 -0.75 8.97 -1.06
CA TRP A 149 -0.87 10.21 -0.30
C TRP A 149 -2.01 10.15 0.72
N SER A 150 -3.17 9.62 0.33
CA SER A 150 -4.31 9.44 1.25
C SER A 150 -3.92 8.54 2.43
N GLY A 151 -3.32 7.38 2.18
CA GLY A 151 -2.83 6.47 3.22
C GLY A 151 -1.82 7.14 4.16
N VAL A 152 -0.76 7.73 3.63
CA VAL A 152 0.32 8.32 4.43
C VAL A 152 -0.12 9.60 5.13
N HIS A 153 -0.62 10.57 4.38
CA HIS A 153 -0.95 11.89 4.91
C HIS A 153 -2.27 11.88 5.67
N VAL A 154 -3.31 11.13 5.29
CA VAL A 154 -4.61 11.20 5.99
C VAL A 154 -4.69 10.21 7.13
N ARG A 155 -4.25 8.96 6.92
CA ARG A 155 -4.43 7.88 7.89
C ARG A 155 -3.21 7.67 8.77
N PHE A 156 -2.06 7.36 8.17
CA PHE A 156 -0.91 6.88 8.93
C PHE A 156 -0.35 7.96 9.85
N SER A 157 -0.24 9.19 9.36
CA SER A 157 0.17 10.30 10.23
C SER A 157 -0.84 10.58 11.36
N ALA A 158 -2.15 10.39 11.15
CA ALA A 158 -3.12 10.52 12.23
C ALA A 158 -2.96 9.39 13.26
N ASP A 159 -2.82 8.15 12.82
CA ASP A 159 -2.56 6.99 13.65
C ASP A 159 -1.24 7.11 14.44
N ILE A 160 -0.16 7.60 13.80
CA ILE A 160 1.15 7.75 14.43
C ILE A 160 1.16 8.90 15.44
N ILE A 161 0.53 10.04 15.12
CA ILE A 161 0.59 11.25 15.97
C ILE A 161 -0.50 11.23 17.04
N ALA A 162 -1.75 10.95 16.68
CA ALA A 162 -2.89 11.08 17.59
C ALA A 162 -3.15 9.80 18.40
N GLU A 163 -2.92 8.64 17.80
CA GLU A 163 -3.10 7.32 18.44
C GLU A 163 -1.76 6.72 18.90
N GLU A 164 -0.66 7.46 18.78
CA GLU A 164 0.68 7.07 19.24
C GLU A 164 1.17 5.72 18.68
N LYS A 165 0.68 5.31 17.51
CA LYS A 165 1.04 4.02 16.91
C LYS A 165 2.45 4.06 16.32
N ARG A 166 3.20 2.98 16.55
CA ARG A 166 4.59 2.85 16.10
C ARG A 166 4.72 1.97 14.86
N VAL A 167 4.88 2.59 13.70
CA VAL A 167 5.06 1.93 12.40
C VAL A 167 6.43 2.32 11.82
N ASP A 168 7.23 1.34 11.41
CA ASP A 168 8.60 1.60 10.93
C ASP A 168 8.64 1.99 9.45
N GLY A 169 7.69 1.51 8.66
CA GLY A 169 7.58 1.91 7.27
C GLY A 169 6.41 1.28 6.52
N LEU A 170 6.36 1.61 5.24
CA LEU A 170 5.34 1.18 4.30
C LEU A 170 6.00 0.62 3.02
N ILE A 171 5.48 -0.51 2.56
CA ILE A 171 5.76 -1.06 1.23
C ILE A 171 4.53 -0.84 0.35
N VAL A 172 4.71 -0.29 -0.85
CA VAL A 172 3.68 -0.24 -1.88
C VAL A 172 4.12 -1.13 -3.04
N TRP A 173 3.60 -2.35 -3.07
CA TRP A 173 4.05 -3.36 -4.01
C TRP A 173 3.06 -4.51 -4.13
N ASP A 174 2.68 -4.84 -5.35
CA ASP A 174 1.76 -5.94 -5.66
C ASP A 174 2.02 -6.45 -7.10
N TRP A 175 1.31 -7.50 -7.49
CA TRP A 175 1.43 -8.10 -8.83
C TRP A 175 0.94 -7.20 -9.97
N LEU A 176 0.35 -6.03 -9.70
CA LEU A 176 0.03 -5.08 -10.77
C LEU A 176 1.24 -4.22 -11.14
N CYS A 177 2.27 -4.15 -10.30
CA CYS A 177 3.50 -3.43 -10.60
C CYS A 177 4.15 -3.96 -11.89
N ASN A 178 4.46 -3.06 -12.83
CA ASN A 178 4.99 -3.37 -14.17
C ASN A 178 4.01 -4.09 -15.12
N THR A 179 2.71 -4.05 -14.84
CA THR A 179 1.70 -4.51 -15.81
C THR A 179 1.23 -3.36 -16.71
N ALA A 180 0.42 -3.68 -17.72
CA ALA A 180 -0.24 -2.67 -18.55
C ALA A 180 -1.07 -1.67 -17.72
N ALA A 181 -1.70 -2.13 -16.62
CA ALA A 181 -2.51 -1.28 -15.75
C ALA A 181 -1.67 -0.34 -14.86
N ARG A 182 -0.41 -0.70 -14.57
CA ARG A 182 0.49 0.09 -13.71
C ARG A 182 1.93 -0.07 -14.18
N LYS A 183 2.27 0.65 -15.25
CA LYS A 183 3.64 0.70 -15.77
C LYS A 183 4.59 1.22 -14.68
N CYS A 184 5.72 0.54 -14.49
CA CYS A 184 6.68 0.91 -13.47
C CYS A 184 7.87 1.67 -14.10
N PRO A 185 8.12 2.94 -13.71
CA PRO A 185 9.26 3.70 -14.23
C PRO A 185 10.62 3.09 -13.91
N LYS A 186 10.75 2.37 -12.78
CA LYS A 186 12.01 1.75 -12.33
C LYS A 186 12.62 0.77 -13.36
N VAL A 187 11.78 0.19 -14.21
CA VAL A 187 12.14 -0.86 -15.17
C VAL A 187 11.85 -0.49 -16.62
N ALA A 188 11.33 0.72 -16.88
CA ALA A 188 10.93 1.15 -18.21
C ALA A 188 12.07 1.03 -19.24
N ASN A 189 13.30 1.33 -18.82
CA ASN A 189 14.52 1.20 -19.62
C ASN A 189 15.55 0.23 -19.00
N ARG A 190 15.15 -0.53 -17.98
CA ARG A 190 16.02 -1.37 -17.13
C ARG A 190 15.32 -2.68 -16.80
N LYS A 191 15.04 -3.48 -17.84
CA LYS A 191 14.36 -4.78 -17.69
C LYS A 191 15.19 -5.79 -16.90
N ASP A 192 16.50 -5.58 -16.82
CA ASP A 192 17.44 -6.35 -15.99
C ASP A 192 17.11 -6.31 -14.49
N ARG A 193 16.34 -5.30 -14.05
CA ARG A 193 15.90 -5.16 -12.64
C ARG A 193 14.60 -5.91 -12.33
N LEU A 194 14.07 -6.69 -13.27
CA LEU A 194 12.90 -7.53 -13.04
C LEU A 194 13.33 -8.84 -12.38
N VAL A 195 12.61 -9.21 -11.31
CA VAL A 195 12.82 -10.48 -10.60
C VAL A 195 11.61 -11.38 -10.85
N GLU A 196 11.89 -12.63 -11.22
CA GLU A 196 10.86 -13.66 -11.35
C GLU A 196 10.61 -14.33 -10.01
N VAL A 197 9.35 -14.30 -9.56
CA VAL A 197 8.92 -14.91 -8.30
C VAL A 197 7.62 -15.66 -8.53
N GLY A 198 7.69 -16.98 -8.58
CA GLY A 198 6.54 -17.81 -8.94
C GLY A 198 5.97 -17.41 -10.31
N PRO A 199 4.68 -17.04 -10.43
CA PRO A 199 4.09 -16.62 -11.69
C PRO A 199 4.30 -15.13 -12.02
N TYR A 200 5.01 -14.37 -11.18
CA TYR A 200 5.12 -12.93 -11.30
C TYR A 200 6.50 -12.50 -11.82
N GLN A 201 6.52 -11.44 -12.62
CA GLN A 201 7.74 -10.73 -13.01
C GLN A 201 7.66 -9.31 -12.45
N LEU A 202 8.38 -9.06 -11.36
CA LEU A 202 8.16 -7.90 -10.51
C LEU A 202 9.33 -6.91 -10.58
N PRO A 203 9.05 -5.59 -10.58
CA PRO A 203 10.08 -4.58 -10.38
C PRO A 203 10.43 -4.47 -8.89
N PRO A 204 11.51 -3.75 -8.53
CA PRO A 204 11.85 -3.47 -7.14
C PRO A 204 10.71 -2.75 -6.39
N PRO A 205 10.46 -3.07 -5.10
CA PRO A 205 9.36 -2.49 -4.32
C PRO A 205 9.52 -0.97 -4.14
N CYS A 206 8.41 -0.26 -3.93
CA CYS A 206 8.44 1.13 -3.47
C CYS A 206 8.38 1.15 -1.94
N ILE A 207 9.47 1.57 -1.30
CA ILE A 207 9.64 1.55 0.16
C ILE A 207 9.60 2.98 0.70
N TYR A 208 8.89 3.14 1.82
CA TYR A 208 8.75 4.37 2.58
C TYR A 208 9.17 4.12 4.03
N THR A 209 10.22 4.79 4.50
CA THR A 209 10.65 4.73 5.90
C THR A 209 9.96 5.82 6.71
N PHE A 210 9.59 5.48 7.95
CA PHE A 210 8.93 6.38 8.89
C PHE A 210 9.85 6.72 10.07
N PRO A 211 9.52 7.76 10.85
CA PRO A 211 10.32 8.16 12.00
C PRO A 211 10.49 7.04 13.04
N ALA A 212 11.66 7.00 13.69
CA ALA A 212 11.98 5.96 14.68
C ALA A 212 11.14 6.02 15.96
N THR A 213 10.66 7.23 16.27
CA THR A 213 9.97 7.60 17.52
C THR A 213 8.67 8.32 17.20
N ILE A 214 7.70 8.23 18.11
CA ILE A 214 6.39 8.86 17.97
C ILE A 214 6.54 10.38 17.87
N THR A 215 5.92 10.93 16.84
CA THR A 215 5.86 12.38 16.59
C THR A 215 4.87 13.00 17.58
N SER A 216 5.31 14.01 18.34
CA SER A 216 4.45 14.71 19.30
C SER A 216 4.74 16.22 19.30
N PRO A 217 3.73 17.09 19.34
CA PRO A 217 3.91 18.53 19.13
C PRO A 217 4.77 19.23 20.18
N ARG A 218 4.94 18.65 21.38
CA ARG A 218 5.65 19.28 22.50
C ARG A 218 7.06 18.74 22.70
N ASN A 219 7.21 17.42 22.64
CA ASN A 219 8.44 16.76 23.08
C ASN A 219 9.30 16.27 21.90
N ASN A 220 8.66 16.00 20.75
CA ASN A 220 9.32 15.42 19.60
C ASN A 220 8.57 15.82 18.31
N PRO A 221 8.56 17.12 17.96
CA PRO A 221 7.65 17.65 16.94
C PRO A 221 8.01 17.20 15.54
N ASN A 222 9.28 16.88 15.26
CA ASN A 222 9.73 16.42 13.95
C ASN A 222 10.86 15.39 14.11
N PRO A 223 10.54 14.14 14.50
CA PRO A 223 11.55 13.11 14.65
C PRO A 223 12.18 12.74 13.30
N PRO A 224 13.49 12.46 13.27
CA PRO A 224 14.15 12.07 12.04
C PRO A 224 13.62 10.72 11.53
N THR A 225 13.54 10.60 10.20
CA THR A 225 13.34 9.32 9.53
C THR A 225 14.57 8.44 9.68
N ARG A 226 14.37 7.12 9.59
CA ARG A 226 15.48 6.17 9.54
C ARG A 226 15.93 5.89 8.12
N ASP A 227 17.17 5.43 8.02
CA ASP A 227 17.65 4.79 6.80
C ASP A 227 16.93 3.44 6.62
N VAL A 228 16.83 2.96 5.39
CA VAL A 228 16.25 1.64 5.12
C VAL A 228 17.07 0.55 5.80
N SER A 229 18.40 0.73 5.88
CA SER A 229 19.31 -0.22 6.55
C SER A 229 19.05 -0.40 8.05
N ASP A 230 18.36 0.55 8.68
CA ASP A 230 18.01 0.47 10.10
C ASP A 230 16.74 -0.36 10.35
N ILE A 231 16.01 -0.74 9.29
CA ILE A 231 14.77 -1.50 9.34
C ILE A 231 15.00 -2.78 8.55
N GLY A 232 15.38 -3.84 9.25
CA GLY A 232 15.92 -5.06 8.66
C GLY A 232 14.99 -5.74 7.66
N PHE A 233 13.67 -5.73 7.86
CA PHE A 233 12.76 -6.30 6.87
C PHE A 233 12.68 -5.45 5.60
N LEU A 234 12.70 -4.12 5.72
CA LEU A 234 12.69 -3.22 4.55
C LEU A 234 14.00 -3.30 3.78
N ASP A 235 15.14 -3.35 4.46
CA ASP A 235 16.44 -3.57 3.81
C ASP A 235 16.48 -4.95 3.13
N ALA A 236 16.02 -6.01 3.80
CA ALA A 236 15.94 -7.34 3.19
C ALA A 236 15.12 -7.34 1.88
N MET A 237 13.94 -6.71 1.86
CA MET A 237 13.15 -6.56 0.64
C MET A 237 13.87 -5.71 -0.41
N HIS A 238 14.45 -4.59 0.00
CA HIS A 238 15.16 -3.66 -0.88
C HIS A 238 16.30 -4.36 -1.62
N ARG A 239 17.14 -5.10 -0.88
CA ARG A 239 18.30 -5.81 -1.43
C ARG A 239 17.89 -7.03 -2.24
N CYS A 240 16.95 -7.84 -1.75
CA CYS A 240 16.48 -9.05 -2.43
C CYS A 240 15.92 -8.75 -3.82
N PHE A 241 15.21 -7.63 -3.97
CA PHE A 241 14.54 -7.27 -5.22
C PHE A 241 15.26 -6.18 -6.03
N GLY A 242 16.57 -5.97 -5.81
CA GLY A 242 17.38 -5.08 -6.67
C GLY A 242 16.98 -3.61 -6.60
N GLY A 243 16.54 -3.15 -5.43
CA GLY A 243 16.27 -1.74 -5.16
C GLY A 243 17.54 -0.88 -5.21
N GLU A 244 17.37 0.38 -5.59
CA GLU A 244 18.44 1.39 -5.59
C GLU A 244 18.16 2.40 -4.46
N ASP A 245 19.17 2.79 -3.70
CA ASP A 245 19.00 3.62 -2.49
C ASP A 245 18.37 5.00 -2.82
N SER A 246 18.63 5.54 -4.02
CA SER A 246 18.00 6.76 -4.55
C SER A 246 16.48 6.63 -4.77
N GLU A 247 15.92 5.42 -4.72
CA GLU A 247 14.48 5.16 -4.87
C GLU A 247 13.74 5.05 -3.53
N ILE A 248 14.47 5.01 -2.40
CA ILE A 248 13.90 4.97 -1.06
C ILE A 248 13.22 6.30 -0.75
N ASN A 249 12.05 6.20 -0.11
CA ASN A 249 11.28 7.35 0.31
C ASN A 249 11.41 7.52 1.81
N GLN A 250 11.73 8.72 2.25
CA GLN A 250 11.72 9.09 3.66
C GLN A 250 10.50 9.96 3.91
N VAL A 251 9.64 9.55 4.84
CA VAL A 251 8.42 10.30 5.17
C VAL A 251 8.57 10.93 6.54
N GLU A 252 8.64 12.25 6.55
CA GLU A 252 8.68 13.05 7.77
C GLU A 252 7.27 13.47 8.17
N PHE A 253 7.02 13.40 9.47
CA PHE A 253 5.83 13.95 10.09
C PHE A 253 6.25 15.03 11.08
N GLU A 254 5.77 16.24 10.84
CA GLU A 254 5.91 17.35 11.77
C GLU A 254 4.57 17.60 12.44
N ALA A 255 4.51 17.60 13.77
CA ALA A 255 3.34 17.93 14.56
C ALA A 255 3.52 19.27 15.28
N ALA A 256 2.48 20.10 15.27
CA ALA A 256 2.46 21.38 15.96
C ALA A 256 1.05 21.68 16.52
N MET A 257 0.96 22.65 17.41
CA MET A 257 -0.31 23.22 17.85
C MET A 257 -0.61 24.49 17.05
N ALA A 258 -1.79 24.57 16.43
CA ALA A 258 -2.34 25.78 15.84
C ALA A 258 -3.53 26.25 16.70
N GLY A 259 -3.24 27.08 17.69
CA GLY A 259 -4.21 27.39 18.75
C GLY A 259 -4.49 26.14 19.59
N VAL A 260 -5.73 25.65 19.55
CA VAL A 260 -6.16 24.41 20.24
C VAL A 260 -6.07 23.17 19.35
N ASP A 261 -5.87 23.35 18.05
CA ASP A 261 -5.88 22.24 17.10
C ASP A 261 -4.49 21.61 16.96
N LEU A 262 -4.43 20.29 17.01
CA LEU A 262 -3.27 19.53 16.60
C LEU A 262 -3.20 19.50 15.07
N VAL A 263 -2.14 20.08 14.51
CA VAL A 263 -1.88 20.10 13.07
C VAL A 263 -0.67 19.26 12.73
N ARG A 264 -0.66 18.73 11.51
CA ARG A 264 0.47 17.98 10.95
C ARG A 264 0.93 18.55 9.62
N THR A 265 2.22 18.44 9.37
CA THR A 265 2.82 18.58 8.05
C THR A 265 3.46 17.24 7.67
N THR A 266 3.18 16.75 6.47
CA THR A 266 3.80 15.54 5.93
C THR A 266 4.71 15.91 4.79
N THR A 267 5.96 15.44 4.83
CA THR A 267 6.94 15.62 3.75
C THR A 267 7.43 14.26 3.28
N ILE A 268 7.40 14.01 1.98
CA ILE A 268 8.02 12.84 1.36
C ILE A 268 9.28 13.30 0.64
N TRP A 269 10.42 12.77 1.05
CA TRP A 269 11.72 12.95 0.43
C TRP A 269 12.09 11.70 -0.37
N ARG A 270 12.77 11.90 -1.50
CA ARG A 270 13.43 10.82 -2.25
C ARG A 270 14.63 11.41 -2.96
N ASP A 271 15.80 10.83 -2.73
CA ASP A 271 17.07 11.27 -3.31
C ASP A 271 17.35 12.76 -3.00
N GLY A 272 17.32 13.11 -1.71
CA GLY A 272 17.56 14.47 -1.21
C GLY A 272 16.54 15.53 -1.64
N THR A 273 15.52 15.15 -2.40
CA THR A 273 14.56 16.08 -3.01
C THR A 273 13.17 15.88 -2.43
N VAL A 274 12.49 16.98 -2.09
CA VAL A 274 11.08 16.96 -1.69
C VAL A 274 10.21 16.53 -2.88
N ARG A 275 9.53 15.40 -2.76
CA ARG A 275 8.56 14.90 -3.75
C ARG A 275 7.16 15.42 -3.50
N ARG A 276 6.78 15.57 -2.23
CA ARG A 276 5.55 16.26 -1.82
C ARG A 276 5.70 16.78 -0.40
N LYS A 277 5.10 17.95 -0.14
CA LYS A 277 4.94 18.51 1.19
C LYS A 277 3.52 19.05 1.34
N SER A 278 2.85 18.74 2.45
CA SER A 278 1.56 19.35 2.78
C SER A 278 1.76 20.74 3.38
N LYS A 279 0.70 21.54 3.39
CA LYS A 279 0.58 22.62 4.40
C LYS A 279 0.28 21.98 5.77
N PRO A 280 0.41 22.73 6.88
CA PRO A 280 -0.13 22.28 8.16
C PRO A 280 -1.63 22.01 8.04
N THR A 281 -2.06 20.78 8.31
CA THR A 281 -3.48 20.37 8.27
C THR A 281 -3.92 19.80 9.61
N PRO A 282 -5.13 20.14 10.10
CA PRO A 282 -5.64 19.56 11.35
C PRO A 282 -5.75 18.04 11.29
N ILE A 283 -5.42 17.38 12.41
CA ILE A 283 -5.74 15.97 12.64
C ILE A 283 -7.14 15.93 13.25
N ARG A 284 -8.14 15.54 12.45
CA ARG A 284 -9.50 15.36 12.95
C ARG A 284 -9.58 14.00 13.62
N ARG A 285 -9.84 13.98 14.92
CA ARG A 285 -10.21 12.75 15.65
C ARG A 285 -11.58 12.32 15.13
N SER A 286 -11.65 11.17 14.46
CA SER A 286 -12.91 10.52 14.10
C SER A 286 -13.41 9.67 15.25
#